data_AF-A0A3B9PWK1-F1
#
_entry.id   AF-A0A3B9PWK1-F1
#
_cell.length_a   1.000
_cell.length_b   1.000
_cell.length_c   1.000
_cell.angle_alpha   90.00
_cell.angle_beta   90.00
_cell.angle_gamma   90.00
#
_symmetry.space_group_name_H-M   'P 1'
#
loop_
_entity.id
_entity.type
_entity.pdbx_description
1 polymer ?
#
loop_
_entity_poly.entity_id
_entity_poly.type
_entity_poly.pdbx_seq_one_letter_code
_entity_poly.pdbx_strand_id
1 'polypeptide(L)'
;MLNIEDIIEIRQAQVYDRGYEIVFPENRIIWLTKRRTIAGLLLLIKYETCSEEDLVGANNRLQEIKQILAGKYNPSWIKDRYGDANKPFSELWTEEGFSSVHAEGLQGNRKYVLYREDHDTLFNPNAKSVREQIGATDKQIILERQNHRCNFCGAVLKESTQIKPHTFAKDRVSLEFDHRIPVDHGGDSGIANYQALCHYCNKCKRQMCFVCVSAAFC
;
A
#
# COMPACT_ATOMS: atom_id res chain seq x y z
N MET A 1 6.64 -4.83 -23.52
CA MET A 1 7.59 -5.17 -22.44
C MET A 1 8.42 -3.95 -22.11
N LEU A 2 8.40 -3.51 -20.85
CA LEU A 2 9.19 -2.35 -20.40
C LEU A 2 10.61 -2.75 -19.97
N ASN A 3 11.58 -1.90 -20.29
CA ASN A 3 12.93 -1.95 -19.75
C ASN A 3 13.23 -0.64 -19.01
N ILE A 4 13.92 -0.70 -17.88
CA ILE A 4 14.25 0.52 -17.12
C ILE A 4 15.24 1.43 -17.86
N GLU A 5 15.99 0.87 -18.81
CA GLU A 5 16.91 1.57 -19.68
C GLU A 5 16.18 2.61 -20.55
N ASP A 6 14.91 2.33 -20.89
CA ASP A 6 14.05 3.18 -21.70
C ASP A 6 13.47 4.37 -20.92
N ILE A 7 13.63 4.42 -19.60
CA ILE A 7 13.16 5.55 -18.78
C ILE A 7 13.86 6.83 -19.26
N ILE A 8 13.08 7.87 -19.52
CA ILE A 8 13.59 9.20 -19.87
C ILE A 8 14.03 9.93 -18.61
N GLU A 9 13.13 10.01 -17.64
CA GLU A 9 13.38 10.63 -16.33
C GLU A 9 12.42 10.11 -15.27
N ILE A 10 12.80 10.27 -14.01
CA ILE A 10 11.93 10.14 -12.85
C ILE A 10 11.86 11.52 -12.21
N ARG A 11 10.66 12.07 -12.13
CA ARG A 11 10.41 13.44 -11.67
C ARG A 11 9.30 13.51 -10.62
N GLN A 12 9.15 14.67 -9.98
CA GLN A 12 7.94 14.94 -9.19
C GLN A 12 6.74 14.99 -10.13
N ALA A 13 5.59 14.56 -9.63
CA ALA A 13 4.37 14.55 -10.43
C ALA A 13 4.06 15.94 -11.01
N GLN A 14 3.77 15.97 -12.31
CA GLN A 14 3.38 17.15 -13.08
C GLN A 14 2.00 16.97 -13.71
N VAL A 15 1.66 15.74 -14.11
CA VAL A 15 0.34 15.36 -14.64
C VAL A 15 -0.63 15.06 -13.49
N TYR A 16 -0.13 14.48 -12.40
CA TYR A 16 -0.90 14.18 -11.21
C TYR A 16 -0.66 15.21 -10.09
N ASP A 17 -1.61 15.32 -9.16
CA ASP A 17 -1.62 16.31 -8.07
C ASP A 17 -0.49 16.12 -7.05
N ARG A 18 0.08 14.92 -6.95
CA ARG A 18 1.14 14.59 -5.99
C ARG A 18 1.96 13.37 -6.41
N GLY A 19 3.13 13.24 -5.80
CA GLY A 19 3.98 12.04 -5.90
C GLY A 19 5.08 12.17 -6.94
N TYR A 20 5.30 11.10 -7.70
CA TYR A 20 6.42 10.88 -8.60
C TYR A 20 5.94 10.23 -9.90
N GLU A 21 6.61 10.57 -10.98
CA GLU A 21 6.36 10.03 -12.32
C GLU A 21 7.63 9.35 -12.82
N ILE A 22 7.50 8.11 -13.30
CA ILE A 22 8.53 7.44 -14.10
C ILE A 22 8.08 7.60 -15.56
N VAL A 23 8.84 8.39 -16.32
CA VAL A 23 8.49 8.79 -17.68
C VAL A 23 9.21 7.89 -18.67
N PHE A 24 8.43 7.24 -19.54
CA PHE A 24 8.89 6.46 -20.69
C PHE A 24 8.64 7.25 -22.00
N PRO A 25 9.17 6.78 -23.15
CA PRO A 25 8.88 7.36 -24.45
C PRO A 25 7.38 7.46 -24.72
N GLU A 26 7.02 8.35 -25.65
CA GLU A 26 5.62 8.60 -26.03
C GLU A 26 4.75 9.10 -24.85
N ASN A 27 5.39 9.72 -23.85
CA ASN A 27 4.74 10.23 -22.64
C ASN A 27 3.95 9.16 -21.86
N ARG A 28 4.40 7.90 -21.93
CA ARG A 28 3.89 6.82 -21.10
C ARG A 28 4.40 7.01 -19.68
N ILE A 29 3.51 7.26 -18.73
CA ILE A 29 3.86 7.64 -17.36
C ILE A 29 3.37 6.57 -16.39
N ILE A 30 4.28 6.05 -15.57
CA ILE A 30 3.91 5.29 -14.38
C ILE A 30 3.87 6.28 -13.20
N TRP A 31 2.73 6.36 -12.54
CA TRP A 31 2.52 7.25 -11.40
C TRP A 31 2.66 6.50 -10.07
N LEU A 32 3.41 7.09 -9.14
CA LEU A 32 3.64 6.60 -7.78
C LEU A 32 3.44 7.73 -6.78
N THR A 33 2.78 7.49 -5.65
CA THR A 33 2.60 8.52 -4.61
C THR A 33 3.71 8.50 -3.57
N LYS A 34 4.32 7.33 -3.33
CA LYS A 34 5.35 7.12 -2.32
C LYS A 34 6.73 7.02 -2.94
N ARG A 35 7.66 7.82 -2.41
CA ARG A 35 9.05 7.79 -2.85
C ARG A 35 9.72 6.41 -2.70
N ARG A 36 9.38 5.68 -1.63
CA ARG A 36 10.03 4.41 -1.29
C ARG A 36 9.68 3.27 -2.25
N THR A 37 8.51 3.33 -2.89
CA THR A 37 8.02 2.28 -3.80
C THR A 37 8.67 2.37 -5.18
N ILE A 38 9.27 3.51 -5.54
CA ILE A 38 10.07 3.69 -6.77
C ILE A 38 11.13 2.59 -6.89
N ALA A 39 11.92 2.37 -5.84
CA ALA A 39 12.99 1.38 -5.85
C ALA A 39 12.45 -0.05 -6.04
N GLY A 40 11.36 -0.40 -5.34
CA GLY A 40 10.72 -1.70 -5.46
C GLY A 40 10.19 -1.96 -6.87
N LEU A 41 9.54 -0.96 -7.48
CA LEU A 41 8.99 -1.10 -8.81
C LEU A 41 10.07 -1.27 -9.87
N LEU A 42 11.14 -0.46 -9.81
CA LEU A 42 12.25 -0.56 -10.77
C LEU A 42 12.95 -1.91 -10.71
N LEU A 43 13.13 -2.47 -9.51
CA LEU A 43 13.67 -3.81 -9.33
C LEU A 43 12.75 -4.86 -9.96
N LEU A 44 11.45 -4.78 -9.72
CA LEU A 44 10.47 -5.71 -10.28
C LEU A 44 10.40 -5.62 -11.81
N ILE A 45 10.42 -4.42 -12.40
CA ILE A 45 10.45 -4.25 -13.87
C ILE A 45 11.69 -4.93 -14.47
N LYS A 46 12.85 -4.88 -13.80
CA LYS A 46 14.10 -5.44 -14.34
C LYS A 46 14.25 -6.94 -14.10
N TYR A 47 13.88 -7.42 -12.91
CA TYR A 47 14.22 -8.78 -12.47
C TYR A 47 13.01 -9.71 -12.33
N GLU A 48 11.78 -9.22 -12.50
CA GLU A 48 10.49 -9.90 -12.36
C GLU A 48 10.19 -10.39 -10.94
N THR A 49 11.14 -11.06 -10.29
CA THR A 49 11.06 -11.55 -8.91
C THR A 49 12.09 -10.89 -8.01
N CYS A 50 11.62 -10.28 -6.92
CA CYS A 50 12.44 -9.58 -5.94
C CYS A 50 12.05 -9.93 -4.51
N SER A 51 12.93 -9.61 -3.55
CA SER A 51 12.69 -9.79 -2.12
C SER A 51 13.41 -8.71 -1.31
N GLU A 52 13.28 -8.77 0.01
CA GLU A 52 13.96 -7.84 0.93
C GLU A 52 15.47 -7.79 0.74
N GLU A 53 16.09 -8.91 0.32
CA GLU A 53 17.53 -9.04 0.08
C GLU A 53 18.06 -7.99 -0.93
N ASP A 54 17.23 -7.64 -1.91
CA ASP A 54 17.55 -6.67 -2.97
C ASP A 54 17.62 -5.22 -2.43
N LEU A 55 17.05 -4.95 -1.26
CA LEU A 55 16.96 -3.61 -0.67
C LEU A 55 17.69 -3.44 0.67
N VAL A 56 18.13 -4.52 1.32
CA VAL A 56 19.00 -4.46 2.52
C VAL A 56 20.49 -4.31 2.18
N GLY A 57 20.85 -4.43 0.90
CA GLY A 57 22.23 -4.43 0.42
C GLY A 57 22.93 -5.78 0.55
N ALA A 58 22.18 -6.89 0.47
CA ALA A 58 22.73 -8.24 0.40
C ALA A 58 23.27 -8.60 -1.00
N ASN A 59 22.86 -7.84 -2.02
CA ASN A 59 23.33 -7.99 -3.40
C ASN A 59 23.49 -6.61 -4.08
N ASN A 60 23.91 -6.62 -5.35
CA ASN A 60 24.22 -5.41 -6.12
C ASN A 60 23.09 -4.93 -7.04
N ARG A 61 21.90 -5.57 -7.02
CA ARG A 61 20.82 -5.28 -7.97
C ARG A 61 20.35 -3.83 -7.86
N LEU A 62 20.17 -3.31 -6.65
CA LEU A 62 19.80 -1.90 -6.47
C LEU A 62 20.89 -0.94 -6.97
N GLN A 63 22.17 -1.27 -6.81
CA GLN A 63 23.27 -0.47 -7.36
C GLN A 63 23.24 -0.48 -8.90
N GLU A 64 22.95 -1.62 -9.51
CA GLU A 64 22.77 -1.75 -10.96
C GLU A 64 21.64 -0.85 -11.47
N ILE A 65 20.47 -0.85 -10.81
CA ILE A 65 19.36 0.07 -11.11
C ILE A 65 19.83 1.53 -11.05
N LYS A 66 20.53 1.91 -9.97
CA LYS A 66 21.02 3.28 -9.78
C LYS A 66 22.02 3.70 -10.87
N GLN A 67 22.87 2.78 -11.34
CA GLN A 67 23.83 3.02 -12.41
C GLN A 67 23.13 3.23 -13.76
N ILE A 68 22.16 2.38 -14.09
CA ILE A 68 21.38 2.48 -15.34
C ILE A 68 20.62 3.81 -15.40
N LEU A 69 20.12 4.28 -14.26
CA LEU A 69 19.35 5.51 -14.14
C LEU A 69 20.20 6.74 -13.76
N ALA A 70 21.53 6.66 -13.84
CA ALA A 70 22.39 7.78 -13.49
C ALA A 70 22.01 9.04 -14.30
N GLY A 71 21.76 10.14 -13.59
CA GLY A 71 21.32 11.41 -14.19
C GLY A 71 19.84 11.49 -14.58
N LYS A 72 19.06 10.41 -14.44
CA LYS A 72 17.63 10.38 -14.80
C LYS A 72 16.69 10.65 -13.62
N TYR A 73 17.20 10.77 -12.39
CA TYR A 73 16.40 10.99 -11.19
C TYR A 73 17.20 11.76 -10.13
N ASN A 74 16.52 12.32 -9.13
CA ASN A 74 17.18 12.90 -7.97
C ASN A 74 17.78 11.78 -7.09
N PRO A 75 19.11 11.72 -6.88
CA PRO A 75 19.75 10.63 -6.13
C PRO A 75 19.22 10.42 -4.71
N SER A 76 18.65 11.46 -4.08
CA SER A 76 18.06 11.36 -2.74
C SER A 76 16.76 10.53 -2.68
N TRP A 77 16.17 10.18 -3.83
CA TRP A 77 14.91 9.44 -3.88
C TRP A 77 15.07 7.94 -3.74
N ILE A 78 16.20 7.40 -4.18
CA ILE A 78 16.53 5.98 -4.07
C ILE A 78 17.70 5.82 -3.09
N LYS A 79 17.40 5.30 -1.90
CA LYS A 79 18.41 5.03 -0.87
C LYS A 79 19.32 3.88 -1.31
N ASP A 80 20.52 3.80 -0.74
CA ASP A 80 21.40 2.64 -0.91
C ASP A 80 20.89 1.40 -0.17
N ARG A 81 20.13 1.59 0.92
CA ARG A 81 19.55 0.53 1.75
C ARG A 81 18.24 0.99 2.40
N TYR A 82 17.38 0.03 2.70
CA TYR A 82 16.09 0.24 3.36
C TYR A 82 16.02 -0.59 4.64
N GLY A 83 15.77 0.06 5.78
CA GLY A 83 15.63 -0.64 7.07
C GLY A 83 14.35 -1.48 7.17
N ASP A 84 13.31 -1.08 6.44
CA ASP A 84 12.08 -1.87 6.24
C ASP A 84 12.00 -2.18 4.74
N ALA A 85 12.79 -3.18 4.32
CA ALA A 85 12.99 -3.56 2.92
C ALA A 85 11.75 -4.22 2.29
N ASN A 86 10.82 -4.71 3.12
CA ASN A 86 9.55 -5.26 2.66
C ASN A 86 8.59 -4.17 2.16
N LYS A 87 8.57 -2.99 2.82
CA LYS A 87 7.62 -1.91 2.50
C LYS A 87 7.66 -1.42 1.05
N PRO A 88 8.85 -1.14 0.46
CA PRO A 88 8.95 -0.77 -0.95
C PRO A 88 8.22 -1.70 -1.92
N PHE A 89 8.10 -2.99 -1.60
CA PHE A 89 7.37 -3.95 -2.41
C PHE A 89 5.90 -4.08 -1.99
N SER A 90 5.62 -4.28 -0.69
CA SER A 90 4.24 -4.52 -0.24
C SER A 90 3.31 -3.33 -0.51
N GLU A 91 3.84 -2.11 -0.45
CA GLU A 91 3.06 -0.89 -0.69
C GLU A 91 2.74 -0.70 -2.19
N LEU A 92 3.44 -1.37 -3.12
CA LEU A 92 3.10 -1.32 -4.55
C LEU A 92 1.70 -1.88 -4.82
N TRP A 93 1.38 -3.01 -4.20
CA TRP A 93 0.02 -3.52 -4.21
C TRP A 93 -0.85 -2.67 -3.29
N THR A 94 -0.54 -2.66 -1.99
CA THR A 94 -1.51 -2.28 -0.94
C THR A 94 -1.84 -0.79 -0.88
N GLU A 95 -0.99 0.08 -1.46
CA GLU A 95 -1.20 1.53 -1.41
C GLU A 95 -1.06 2.21 -2.77
N GLU A 96 -0.18 1.72 -3.65
CA GLU A 96 -0.03 2.24 -5.00
C GLU A 96 -1.00 1.61 -6.01
N GLY A 97 -1.72 0.55 -5.63
CA GLY A 97 -2.79 -0.05 -6.44
C GLY A 97 -2.32 -0.86 -7.64
N PHE A 98 -1.07 -1.30 -7.69
CA PHE A 98 -0.58 -2.17 -8.77
C PHE A 98 -1.00 -3.63 -8.53
N SER A 99 -2.16 -4.01 -9.07
CA SER A 99 -2.73 -5.36 -8.90
C SER A 99 -1.90 -6.48 -9.54
N SER A 100 -1.04 -6.15 -10.51
CA SER A 100 -0.10 -7.09 -11.14
C SER A 100 1.08 -7.44 -10.25
N VAL A 101 1.37 -6.63 -9.22
CA VAL A 101 2.41 -6.93 -8.25
C VAL A 101 1.83 -7.77 -7.13
N HIS A 102 2.34 -8.99 -6.95
CA HIS A 102 1.85 -9.91 -5.91
C HIS A 102 2.98 -10.61 -5.17
N ALA A 103 2.68 -11.09 -3.96
CA ALA A 103 3.64 -11.84 -3.16
C ALA A 103 3.49 -13.35 -3.43
N GLU A 104 4.60 -14.02 -3.74
CA GLU A 104 4.69 -15.47 -3.89
C GLU A 104 5.59 -16.08 -2.80
N GLY A 105 5.23 -17.28 -2.34
CA GLY A 105 5.97 -18.03 -1.31
C GLY A 105 5.61 -17.65 0.13
N LEU A 106 4.96 -18.58 0.84
CA LEU A 106 4.57 -18.44 2.25
C LEU A 106 5.61 -19.01 3.25
N GLN A 107 6.69 -19.62 2.76
CA GLN A 107 7.73 -20.25 3.60
C GLN A 107 9.07 -19.50 3.47
N GLY A 108 9.29 -18.49 4.30
CA GLY A 108 10.56 -17.73 4.38
C GLY A 108 10.41 -16.25 4.02
N ASN A 109 11.46 -15.68 3.39
CA ASN A 109 11.46 -14.30 2.89
C ASN A 109 10.38 -14.13 1.81
N ARG A 110 9.51 -13.14 1.96
CA ARG A 110 8.47 -12.84 0.97
C ARG A 110 9.13 -12.48 -0.36
N LYS A 111 8.75 -13.20 -1.42
CA LYS A 111 9.11 -12.82 -2.79
C LYS A 111 7.95 -12.05 -3.40
N TYR A 112 8.26 -11.01 -4.14
CA TYR A 112 7.31 -10.21 -4.89
C TYR A 112 7.58 -10.42 -6.38
N VAL A 113 6.50 -10.54 -7.14
CA VAL A 113 6.54 -10.86 -8.56
C VAL A 113 5.77 -9.81 -9.35
N LEU A 114 6.33 -9.45 -10.50
CA LEU A 114 5.70 -8.71 -11.59
C LEU A 114 6.11 -9.40 -12.89
N TYR A 115 5.15 -9.98 -13.59
CA TYR A 115 5.41 -10.66 -14.85
C TYR A 115 5.56 -9.67 -16.01
N ARG A 116 6.39 -9.99 -17.01
CA ARG A 116 6.67 -9.11 -18.16
C ARG A 116 5.42 -8.77 -18.97
N GLU A 117 4.52 -9.73 -19.09
CA GLU A 117 3.21 -9.59 -19.74
C GLU A 117 2.34 -8.53 -19.06
N ASP A 118 2.51 -8.32 -17.75
CA ASP A 118 1.72 -7.37 -16.97
C ASP A 118 2.32 -5.95 -16.98
N HIS A 119 3.49 -5.71 -17.58
CA HIS A 119 4.16 -4.40 -17.55
C HIS A 119 3.27 -3.27 -18.09
N ASP A 120 2.43 -3.54 -19.09
CA ASP A 120 1.56 -2.52 -19.66
C ASP A 120 0.45 -2.08 -18.68
N THR A 121 0.10 -2.92 -17.68
CA THR A 121 -0.87 -2.56 -16.64
C THR A 121 -0.37 -1.46 -15.70
N LEU A 122 0.94 -1.21 -15.64
CA LEU A 122 1.54 -0.19 -14.78
C LEU A 122 1.22 1.24 -15.20
N PHE A 123 0.83 1.45 -16.47
CA PHE A 123 0.44 2.76 -16.99
C PHE A 123 -1.02 3.11 -16.73
N ASN A 124 -1.80 2.15 -16.25
CA ASN A 124 -3.19 2.43 -15.92
C ASN A 124 -3.22 3.44 -14.77
N PRO A 125 -4.07 4.48 -14.86
CA PRO A 125 -4.29 5.39 -13.76
C PRO A 125 -5.00 4.61 -12.64
N ASN A 126 -4.21 4.00 -11.76
CA ASN A 126 -4.72 3.23 -10.64
C ASN A 126 -5.28 4.20 -9.59
N ALA A 127 -6.44 3.86 -9.02
CA ALA A 127 -6.94 4.52 -7.83
C ALA A 127 -5.94 4.30 -6.70
N LYS A 128 -5.09 5.30 -6.44
CA LYS A 128 -4.13 5.25 -5.34
C LYS A 128 -4.92 5.22 -4.05
N SER A 129 -4.49 4.38 -3.09
CA SER A 129 -5.14 4.39 -1.80
C SER A 129 -4.82 5.72 -1.12
N VAL A 130 -5.72 6.68 -1.27
CA VAL A 130 -5.74 7.83 -0.40
C VAL A 130 -6.34 7.29 0.88
N ARG A 131 -5.48 6.92 1.83
CA ARG A 131 -5.94 6.91 3.22
C ARG A 131 -6.22 8.35 3.59
N GLU A 132 -7.37 8.86 3.18
CA GLU A 132 -7.95 10.02 3.83
C GLU A 132 -8.09 9.61 5.29
N GLN A 133 -7.23 10.18 6.13
CA GLN A 133 -7.38 9.97 7.56
C GLN A 133 -8.64 10.71 7.95
N ILE A 134 -9.66 9.94 8.28
CA ILE A 134 -10.89 10.45 8.85
C ILE A 134 -10.59 11.45 9.97
N GLY A 135 -11.22 12.63 9.90
CA GLY A 135 -11.00 13.72 10.84
C GLY A 135 -11.39 13.35 12.27
N ALA A 136 -10.83 14.05 13.26
CA ALA A 136 -11.15 13.82 14.67
C ALA A 136 -12.66 13.99 14.97
N THR A 137 -13.29 14.98 14.35
CA THR A 137 -14.74 15.22 14.46
C THR A 137 -15.55 14.04 13.93
N ASP A 138 -15.20 13.52 12.75
CA ASP A 138 -15.91 12.41 12.13
C ASP A 138 -15.72 11.10 12.91
N LYS A 139 -14.52 10.86 13.45
CA LYS A 139 -14.24 9.74 14.38
C LYS A 139 -15.17 9.78 15.58
N GLN A 140 -15.36 10.96 16.18
CA GLN A 140 -16.23 11.14 17.33
C GLN A 140 -17.69 10.88 16.97
N ILE A 141 -18.17 11.41 15.84
CA ILE A 141 -19.53 11.16 15.32
C ILE A 141 -19.78 9.65 15.14
N ILE A 142 -18.83 8.91 14.58
CA ILE A 142 -18.96 7.45 14.39
C ILE A 142 -19.02 6.72 15.73
N LEU A 143 -18.14 7.08 16.66
CA LEU A 143 -18.14 6.47 17.99
C LEU A 143 -19.45 6.72 18.73
N GLU A 144 -19.99 7.94 18.67
CA GLU A 144 -21.28 8.29 19.27
C GLU A 144 -22.42 7.49 18.65
N ARG A 145 -22.48 7.40 17.31
CA ARG A 145 -23.48 6.57 16.60
C ARG A 145 -23.42 5.09 17.00
N GLN A 146 -22.24 4.60 17.37
CA GLN A 146 -22.00 3.22 17.78
C GLN A 146 -21.96 3.02 19.30
N ASN A 147 -22.32 4.03 20.10
CA ASN A 147 -22.25 4.00 21.57
C ASN A 147 -20.88 3.53 22.10
N HIS A 148 -19.79 3.97 21.45
CA HIS A 148 -18.40 3.60 21.74
C HIS A 148 -18.13 2.08 21.71
N ARG A 149 -18.85 1.35 20.85
CA ARG A 149 -18.73 -0.11 20.71
C ARG A 149 -18.36 -0.53 19.30
N CYS A 150 -17.71 -1.69 19.21
CA CYS A 150 -17.43 -2.36 17.95
C CYS A 150 -18.73 -2.64 17.20
N ASN A 151 -18.81 -2.20 15.94
CA ASN A 151 -20.00 -2.39 15.11
C ASN A 151 -20.34 -3.88 14.89
N PHE A 152 -19.34 -4.77 14.97
CA PHE A 152 -19.53 -6.20 14.70
C PHE A 152 -19.80 -7.03 15.96
N CYS A 153 -19.01 -6.84 17.03
CA CYS A 153 -19.11 -7.68 18.22
C CYS A 153 -19.61 -6.96 19.48
N GLY A 154 -19.90 -5.66 19.42
CA GLY A 154 -20.41 -4.88 20.56
C GLY A 154 -19.39 -4.64 21.69
N ALA A 155 -18.13 -5.06 21.53
CA ALA A 155 -17.07 -4.82 22.51
C ALA A 155 -16.81 -3.31 22.70
N VAL A 156 -16.52 -2.90 23.95
CA VAL A 156 -16.20 -1.51 24.26
C VAL A 156 -14.85 -1.15 23.68
N LEU A 157 -14.83 -0.10 22.85
CA LEU A 157 -13.62 0.36 22.17
C LEU A 157 -12.87 1.37 23.03
N LYS A 158 -11.55 1.29 23.00
CA LYS A 158 -10.64 2.14 23.75
C LYS A 158 -9.52 2.64 22.85
N GLU A 159 -9.14 3.89 23.06
CA GLU A 159 -7.93 4.44 22.47
C GLU A 159 -6.69 3.75 23.02
N SER A 160 -5.61 3.72 22.23
CA SER A 160 -4.37 3.02 22.63
C SER A 160 -3.81 3.51 23.97
N THR A 161 -3.97 4.81 24.28
CA THR A 161 -3.55 5.44 25.53
C THR A 161 -4.35 4.97 26.75
N GLN A 162 -5.55 4.42 26.55
CA GLN A 162 -6.46 3.96 27.61
C GLN A 162 -6.31 2.46 27.89
N ILE A 163 -5.51 1.74 27.10
CA ILE A 163 -5.35 0.29 27.20
C ILE A 163 -4.11 -0.05 28.03
N LYS A 164 -4.31 -0.70 29.17
CA LYS A 164 -3.20 -1.15 30.03
C LYS A 164 -2.41 -2.28 29.35
N PRO A 165 -1.07 -2.39 29.57
CA PRO A 165 -0.23 -3.39 28.92
C PRO A 165 -0.72 -4.85 29.05
N HIS A 166 -1.29 -5.22 30.20
CA HIS A 166 -1.75 -6.59 30.50
C HIS A 166 -3.29 -6.74 30.41
N THR A 167 -3.94 -5.96 29.54
CA THR A 167 -5.38 -6.10 29.30
C THR A 167 -5.66 -7.43 28.61
N PHE A 168 -6.48 -8.30 29.24
CA PHE A 168 -6.95 -9.53 28.63
C PHE A 168 -7.73 -9.23 27.33
N ALA A 169 -7.47 -9.99 26.26
CA ALA A 169 -8.05 -9.78 24.93
C ALA A 169 -7.94 -8.33 24.43
N LYS A 170 -6.73 -7.76 24.48
CA LYS A 170 -6.42 -6.37 24.05
C LYS A 170 -6.92 -6.06 22.63
N ASP A 171 -6.88 -7.03 21.73
CA ASP A 171 -7.37 -6.94 20.36
C ASP A 171 -8.91 -6.74 20.25
N ARG A 172 -9.67 -7.16 21.27
CA ARG A 172 -11.12 -6.97 21.34
C ARG A 172 -11.54 -5.59 21.81
N VAL A 173 -10.63 -4.81 22.41
CA VAL A 173 -10.90 -3.45 22.90
C VAL A 173 -10.14 -2.36 22.14
N SER A 174 -9.08 -2.71 21.41
CA SER A 174 -8.32 -1.77 20.58
C SER A 174 -9.18 -1.19 19.47
N LEU A 175 -9.39 0.13 19.48
CA LEU A 175 -10.15 0.89 18.48
C LEU A 175 -9.42 0.97 17.13
N GLU A 176 -10.13 0.63 16.05
CA GLU A 176 -9.76 0.91 14.67
C GLU A 176 -10.96 1.51 13.92
N PHE A 177 -10.67 2.35 12.94
CA PHE A 177 -11.67 2.85 11.98
C PHE A 177 -11.39 2.22 10.62
N ASP A 178 -12.44 1.67 10.00
CA ASP A 178 -12.36 1.09 8.66
C ASP A 178 -13.62 1.46 7.86
N HIS A 179 -13.54 1.33 6.54
CA HIS A 179 -14.71 1.44 5.70
C HIS A 179 -15.64 0.25 5.94
N ARG A 180 -16.93 0.41 5.70
CA ARG A 180 -17.92 -0.67 5.59
C ARG A 180 -17.59 -1.33 4.26
N ILE A 181 -17.94 -0.68 3.15
CA ILE A 181 -17.58 -1.12 1.81
C ILE A 181 -16.14 -0.67 1.52
N PRO A 182 -15.21 -1.58 1.25
CA PRO A 182 -13.85 -1.22 0.85
C PRO A 182 -13.82 -0.34 -0.41
N VAL A 183 -12.85 0.59 -0.49
CA VAL A 183 -12.72 1.54 -1.61
C VAL A 183 -12.45 0.82 -2.94
N ASP A 184 -11.67 -0.25 -2.91
CA ASP A 184 -11.39 -1.15 -4.04
C ASP A 184 -12.63 -1.91 -4.53
N HIS A 185 -13.70 -1.97 -3.74
CA HIS A 185 -15.00 -2.51 -4.10
C HIS A 185 -16.06 -1.43 -4.39
N GLY A 186 -15.63 -0.18 -4.64
CA GLY A 186 -16.52 0.93 -4.99
C GLY A 186 -17.11 1.67 -3.79
N GLY A 187 -16.59 1.43 -2.58
CA GLY A 187 -16.93 2.24 -1.40
C GLY A 187 -16.35 3.66 -1.49
N ASP A 188 -17.04 4.63 -0.92
CA ASP A 188 -16.55 6.01 -0.81
C ASP A 188 -15.82 6.26 0.53
N SER A 189 -15.10 7.38 0.62
CA SER A 189 -14.49 7.85 1.89
C SER A 189 -15.46 8.72 2.71
N GLY A 190 -16.77 8.57 2.51
CA GLY A 190 -17.77 9.33 3.23
C GLY A 190 -17.96 8.82 4.66
N ILE A 191 -18.29 9.72 5.60
CA ILE A 191 -18.55 9.35 7.00
C ILE A 191 -19.60 8.23 7.16
N ALA A 192 -20.55 8.13 6.22
CA ALA A 192 -21.57 7.09 6.20
C ALA A 192 -20.99 5.70 5.92
N ASN A 193 -19.92 5.62 5.15
CA ASN A 193 -19.22 4.38 4.84
C ASN A 193 -18.17 4.02 5.89
N TYR A 194 -17.89 4.86 6.90
CA TYR A 194 -16.99 4.45 7.99
C TYR A 194 -17.70 3.71 9.12
N GLN A 195 -16.92 2.91 9.86
CA GLN A 195 -17.33 2.24 11.09
C GLN A 195 -16.14 2.10 12.06
N ALA A 196 -16.45 2.06 13.35
CA ALA A 196 -15.48 1.72 14.39
C ALA A 196 -15.54 0.22 14.72
N LEU A 197 -14.38 -0.44 14.70
CA LEU A 197 -14.23 -1.87 14.96
C LEU A 197 -13.17 -2.10 16.03
N CYS A 198 -13.23 -3.27 16.66
CA CYS A 198 -12.07 -3.75 17.41
C CYS A 198 -11.06 -4.36 16.44
N HIS A 199 -9.78 -4.31 16.79
CA HIS A 199 -8.69 -4.84 15.97
C HIS A 199 -8.94 -6.28 15.50
N TYR A 200 -9.48 -7.15 16.36
CA TYR A 200 -9.85 -8.52 15.98
C TYR A 200 -10.89 -8.56 14.85
N CYS A 201 -12.01 -7.84 15.01
CA CYS A 201 -13.07 -7.82 14.00
C CYS A 201 -12.60 -7.19 12.68
N ASN A 202 -11.80 -6.13 12.74
CA ASN A 202 -11.25 -5.50 11.55
C ASN A 202 -10.26 -6.43 10.80
N LYS A 203 -9.50 -7.26 11.55
CA LYS A 203 -8.66 -8.30 10.95
C LYS A 203 -9.52 -9.37 10.25
N CYS A 204 -10.57 -9.87 10.91
CA CYS A 204 -11.49 -10.85 10.31
C CYS A 204 -12.19 -10.29 9.07
N LYS A 205 -12.64 -9.03 9.11
CA LYS A 205 -13.24 -8.31 7.97
C LYS A 205 -12.32 -8.35 6.76
N ARG A 206 -11.06 -7.91 6.93
CA ARG A 206 -10.05 -7.92 5.84
C ARG A 206 -9.85 -9.31 5.23
N GLN A 207 -9.81 -10.35 6.07
CA GLN A 207 -9.66 -11.73 5.60
C GLN A 207 -10.88 -12.21 4.81
N MET A 208 -12.09 -11.83 5.23
CA MET A 208 -13.33 -12.18 4.53
C MET A 208 -13.50 -11.39 3.22
N CYS A 209 -13.12 -10.11 3.20
CA CYS A 209 -13.22 -9.27 2.00
C CYS A 209 -12.43 -9.86 0.82
N PHE A 210 -11.30 -10.52 1.10
CA PHE A 210 -10.47 -11.15 0.07
C PHE A 210 -11.18 -12.31 -0.66
N VAL A 211 -12.18 -12.94 -0.03
CA VAL A 211 -12.89 -14.12 -0.57
C VAL A 211 -14.32 -13.76 -1.01
N CYS A 212 -14.82 -12.59 -0.63
CA CYS A 212 -16.20 -12.21 -0.88
C CYS A 212 -16.34 -11.47 -2.22
N VAL A 213 -17.18 -12.01 -3.10
CA VAL A 213 -17.58 -11.38 -4.38
C VAL A 213 -18.74 -10.38 -4.23
N SER A 214 -19.30 -10.22 -3.02
CA SER A 214 -20.45 -9.35 -2.76
C SER A 214 -20.08 -8.19 -1.85
N ALA A 215 -20.33 -6.96 -2.31
CA ALA A 215 -20.09 -5.74 -1.56
C ALA A 215 -20.94 -5.61 -0.27
N ALA A 216 -21.97 -6.45 -0.09
CA ALA A 216 -22.91 -6.35 1.04
C ALA A 216 -22.38 -6.90 2.37
N PHE A 217 -21.30 -7.70 2.34
CA PHE A 217 -20.71 -8.33 3.53
C PHE A 217 -19.24 -7.97 3.75
N CYS A 218 -18.67 -7.15 2.87
CA CYS A 218 -17.33 -6.58 3.01
C CYS A 218 -17.34 -5.37 3.95
#